data_AF-A0A3P7M4Z6-F1
#
_entry.id   AF-A0A3P7M4Z6-F1
#
_cell.length_a   1.000
_cell.length_b   1.000
_cell.length_c   1.000
_cell.angle_alpha   90.00
_cell.angle_beta   90.00
_cell.angle_gamma   90.00
#
_symmetry.space_group_name_H-M   'P 1'
#
loop_
_entity.id
_entity.type
_entity.pdbx_description
1 polymer ?
#
loop_
_entity_poly.entity_id
_entity_poly.type
_entity_poly.pdbx_seq_one_letter_code
_entity_poly.pdbx_strand_id
1 'polypeptide(L)'
;MRIDENYNPSVQVDEEFIREFAELCLKHTKLIENVEATRQMQTDWLRLCEQRKMAPLALRLYDLFKKYGVDLQDDEKVRLWEMIGEHDVLAKRWIYEPEGFLRIKPDDELVRNTDVWQIQQALKAEVSAARASV
;
A
#
# COMPACT_ATOMS: atom_id res chain seq x y z
N MET A 1 21.25 28.13 -19.53
CA MET A 1 20.47 27.08 -18.84
C MET A 1 20.92 27.08 -17.39
N ARG A 2 20.18 27.76 -16.50
CA ARG A 2 20.47 27.75 -15.06
C ARG A 2 19.87 26.46 -14.51
N ILE A 3 20.70 25.57 -14.00
CA ILE A 3 20.26 24.46 -13.17
C ILE A 3 19.98 25.09 -11.81
N ASP A 4 18.72 25.04 -11.37
CA ASP A 4 18.35 25.44 -10.02
C ASP A 4 19.17 24.61 -9.01
N GLU A 5 19.95 25.30 -8.17
CA GLU A 5 20.80 24.71 -7.10
C GLU A 5 19.98 24.01 -5.98
N ASN A 6 18.65 23.91 -6.14
CA ASN A 6 17.73 23.25 -5.21
C ASN A 6 17.12 21.95 -5.76
N TYR A 7 17.58 21.43 -6.89
CA TYR A 7 17.22 20.09 -7.32
C TYR A 7 17.99 19.05 -6.50
N ASN A 8 17.41 18.63 -5.36
CA ASN A 8 17.88 17.45 -4.66
C ASN A 8 17.34 16.21 -5.41
N PRO A 9 18.20 15.43 -6.11
CA PRO A 9 17.76 14.32 -6.92
C PRO A 9 17.27 13.22 -5.97
N SER A 10 15.94 13.09 -5.86
CA SER A 10 15.24 11.91 -5.33
C SER A 10 15.90 11.27 -4.09
N VAL A 11 15.47 11.67 -2.89
CA VAL A 11 15.58 10.76 -1.74
C VAL A 11 14.76 9.52 -2.11
N GLN A 12 15.45 8.48 -2.57
CA GLN A 12 14.85 7.21 -2.93
C GLN A 12 14.21 6.65 -1.67
N VAL A 13 12.92 6.32 -1.76
CA VAL A 13 12.19 5.74 -0.64
C VAL A 13 12.50 4.25 -0.62
N ASP A 14 13.16 3.80 0.44
CA ASP A 14 13.44 2.39 0.66
C ASP A 14 12.20 1.72 1.27
N GLU A 15 11.42 1.05 0.41
CA GLU A 15 10.17 0.38 0.80
C GLU A 15 10.41 -0.76 1.81
N GLU A 16 11.53 -1.47 1.68
CA GLU A 16 11.87 -2.58 2.56
C GLU A 16 12.26 -2.08 3.93
N PHE A 17 13.08 -1.03 4.00
CA PHE A 17 13.40 -0.34 5.25
C PHE A 17 12.14 0.15 5.96
N ILE A 18 11.20 0.79 5.26
CA ILE A 18 9.94 1.26 5.88
C ILE A 18 9.16 0.09 6.48
N ARG A 19 8.97 -0.99 5.72
CA ARG A 19 8.25 -2.18 6.21
C ARG A 19 8.92 -2.78 7.44
N GLU A 20 10.23 -3.00 7.37
CA GLU A 20 11.00 -3.61 8.47
C GLU A 20 11.05 -2.70 9.70
N PHE A 21 11.23 -1.40 9.51
CA PHE A 21 11.22 -0.43 10.58
C PHE A 21 9.86 -0.41 11.30
N ALA A 22 8.76 -0.40 10.54
CA ALA A 22 7.42 -0.48 11.11
C ALA A 22 7.21 -1.78 11.90
N GLU A 23 7.64 -2.92 11.35
CA GLU A 23 7.55 -4.21 12.04
C GLU A 23 8.37 -4.23 13.33
N LEU A 24 9.61 -3.72 13.31
CA LEU A 24 10.46 -3.60 14.49
C LEU A 24 9.82 -2.73 15.58
N CYS A 25 9.24 -1.59 15.19
CA CYS A 25 8.50 -0.72 16.11
C CYS A 25 7.32 -1.45 16.76
N LEU A 26 6.51 -2.16 15.97
CA LEU A 26 5.34 -2.89 16.47
C LEU A 26 5.71 -4.08 17.35
N LYS A 27 6.81 -4.77 17.03
CA LYS A 27 7.21 -6.03 17.68
C LYS A 27 8.09 -5.85 18.91
N HIS A 28 8.98 -4.87 18.89
CA HIS A 28 10.06 -4.76 19.87
C HIS A 28 10.00 -3.50 20.73
N THR A 29 8.97 -2.67 20.57
CA THR A 29 8.77 -1.49 21.41
C THR A 29 7.41 -1.54 22.10
N LYS A 30 7.15 -0.60 23.00
CA LYS A 30 5.83 -0.43 23.64
C LYS A 30 4.84 0.34 22.76
N LEU A 31 5.15 0.56 21.48
CA LEU A 31 4.28 1.31 20.58
C LEU A 31 2.87 0.72 20.55
N ILE A 32 2.76 -0.62 20.49
CA ILE A 32 1.46 -1.33 20.45
C ILE A 32 0.58 -1.11 21.69
N GLU A 33 1.18 -0.75 22.84
CA GLU A 33 0.45 -0.41 24.05
C GLU A 33 -0.20 1.00 23.95
N ASN A 34 0.27 1.82 23.00
CA ASN A 34 -0.26 3.14 22.71
C ASN A 34 -0.99 3.14 21.35
N VAL A 35 -2.31 2.92 21.42
CA VAL A 35 -3.19 2.84 20.25
C VAL A 35 -3.14 4.13 19.41
N GLU A 36 -3.10 5.29 20.06
CA GLU A 36 -3.08 6.59 19.38
C GLU A 36 -1.77 6.77 18.59
N ALA A 37 -0.62 6.50 19.22
CA ALA A 37 0.68 6.58 18.56
C ALA A 37 0.81 5.55 17.41
N THR A 38 0.27 4.34 17.59
CA THR A 38 0.29 3.31 16.55
C THR A 38 -0.59 3.71 15.35
N ARG A 39 -1.80 4.22 15.61
CA ARG A 39 -2.70 4.78 14.58
C ARG A 39 -2.05 5.95 13.84
N GLN A 40 -1.40 6.86 14.57
CA GLN A 40 -0.72 8.00 13.97
C GLN A 40 0.40 7.54 13.04
N MET A 41 1.21 6.57 13.46
CA MET A 41 2.27 5.99 12.61
C MET A 41 1.69 5.33 11.35
N GLN A 42 0.61 4.56 11.47
CA GLN A 42 -0.07 3.96 10.31
C GLN A 42 -0.54 5.05 9.33
N THR A 43 -1.20 6.09 9.82
CA THR A 43 -1.69 7.22 9.02
C THR A 43 -0.56 7.95 8.31
N ASP A 44 0.55 8.20 8.98
CA ASP A 44 1.68 8.93 8.39
C ASP A 44 2.35 8.11 7.28
N TRP A 45 2.49 6.80 7.46
CA TRP A 45 3.02 5.94 6.40
C TRP A 45 2.07 5.82 5.20
N LEU A 46 0.77 5.68 5.43
CA LEU A 46 -0.20 5.63 4.33
C LEU A 46 -0.26 6.95 3.57
N ARG A 47 -0.16 8.09 4.27
CA ARG A 47 -0.05 9.41 3.64
C ARG A 47 1.21 9.53 2.79
N LEU A 48 2.35 9.04 3.27
CA LEU A 48 3.59 9.02 2.48
C LEU A 48 3.41 8.18 1.21
N CYS A 49 2.82 6.98 1.33
CA CYS A 49 2.60 6.10 0.19
C CYS A 49 1.69 6.75 -0.86
N GLU A 50 0.64 7.43 -0.45
CA GLU A 50 -0.25 8.15 -1.36
C GLU A 50 0.47 9.30 -2.08
N GLN A 51 1.25 10.12 -1.36
CA GLN A 51 2.04 11.21 -1.93
C GLN A 51 3.10 10.73 -2.94
N ARG A 52 3.66 9.54 -2.70
CA ARG A 52 4.71 8.94 -3.53
C ARG A 52 4.19 7.91 -4.54
N LYS A 53 2.87 7.68 -4.60
CA LYS A 53 2.21 6.68 -5.47
C LYS A 53 2.74 5.25 -5.27
N MET A 54 3.00 4.87 -4.02
CA MET A 54 3.53 3.55 -3.61
C MET A 54 2.41 2.61 -3.13
N ALA A 55 1.45 2.32 -4.00
CA ALA A 55 0.28 1.50 -3.65
C ALA A 55 0.64 0.08 -3.11
N PRO A 56 1.64 -0.64 -3.67
CA PRO A 56 2.05 -1.94 -3.14
C PRO A 56 2.57 -1.87 -1.69
N LEU A 57 3.35 -0.85 -1.36
CA LEU A 57 3.84 -0.64 0.01
C LEU A 57 2.68 -0.33 0.97
N ALA A 58 1.75 0.52 0.56
CA ALA A 58 0.57 0.84 1.37
C ALA A 58 -0.25 -0.41 1.73
N LEU A 59 -0.42 -1.32 0.78
CA LEU A 59 -1.08 -2.62 1.02
C LEU A 59 -0.32 -3.46 2.05
N ARG A 60 1.00 -3.57 1.90
CA ARG A 60 1.85 -4.32 2.84
C ARG A 60 1.82 -3.73 4.24
N LEU A 61 1.82 -2.40 4.36
CA LEU A 61 1.70 -1.71 5.64
C LEU A 61 0.32 -1.92 6.26
N TYR A 62 -0.75 -1.82 5.47
CA TYR A 62 -2.10 -2.14 5.93
C TYR A 62 -2.16 -3.56 6.54
N ASP A 63 -1.69 -4.56 5.81
CA ASP A 63 -1.64 -5.95 6.29
C ASP A 63 -0.77 -6.11 7.54
N LEU A 64 0.38 -5.44 7.57
CA LEU A 64 1.29 -5.44 8.72
C LEU A 64 0.60 -4.89 9.98
N PHE A 65 0.08 -3.66 9.95
CA PHE A 65 -0.59 -3.07 11.12
C PHE A 65 -1.80 -3.89 11.57
N LYS A 66 -2.55 -4.45 10.62
CA LYS A 66 -3.68 -5.33 10.90
C LYS A 66 -3.27 -6.60 11.65
N LYS A 67 -2.14 -7.23 11.29
CA LYS A 67 -1.58 -8.38 12.02
C LYS A 67 -1.25 -8.06 13.48
N TYR A 68 -0.98 -6.79 13.80
CA TYR A 68 -0.76 -6.28 15.15
C TYR A 68 -2.02 -5.68 15.80
N GLY A 69 -3.21 -5.95 15.24
CA GLY A 69 -4.50 -5.55 15.82
C GLY A 69 -4.94 -4.13 15.51
N VAL A 70 -4.25 -3.41 14.61
CA VAL A 70 -4.60 -2.05 14.19
C VAL A 70 -5.15 -2.07 12.77
N ASP A 71 -6.48 -2.15 12.65
CA ASP A 71 -7.18 -2.17 11.37
C ASP A 71 -7.64 -0.75 10.95
N LEU A 72 -7.71 -0.51 9.65
CA LEU A 72 -8.25 0.73 9.10
C LEU A 72 -9.76 0.85 9.32
N GLN A 73 -10.26 2.07 9.37
CA GLN A 73 -11.70 2.36 9.30
C GLN A 73 -12.23 2.14 7.87
N ASP A 74 -13.55 1.99 7.72
CA ASP A 74 -14.14 1.61 6.42
C ASP A 74 -13.88 2.65 5.32
N ASP A 75 -13.89 3.94 5.64
CA ASP A 75 -13.55 5.02 4.74
C ASP A 75 -12.06 5.01 4.35
N GLU A 76 -11.17 4.74 5.31
CA GLU A 76 -9.74 4.55 5.07
C GLU A 76 -9.46 3.34 4.17
N LYS A 77 -10.19 2.23 4.35
CA LYS A 77 -10.12 1.04 3.47
C LYS A 77 -10.57 1.36 2.06
N VAL A 78 -11.65 2.15 1.90
CA VAL A 78 -12.12 2.61 0.58
C VAL A 78 -11.05 3.48 -0.10
N ARG A 79 -10.44 4.42 0.64
CA ARG A 79 -9.37 5.26 0.09
C ARG A 79 -8.14 4.46 -0.33
N LEU A 80 -7.73 3.47 0.47
CA LEU A 80 -6.67 2.53 0.11
C LEU A 80 -7.02 1.75 -1.17
N TRP A 81 -8.27 1.29 -1.28
CA TRP A 81 -8.78 0.59 -2.46
C TRP A 81 -8.73 1.45 -3.73
N GLU A 82 -9.10 2.73 -3.64
CA GLU A 82 -9.02 3.68 -4.76
C GLU A 82 -7.58 3.90 -5.23
N MET A 83 -6.63 4.08 -4.30
CA MET A 83 -5.21 4.21 -4.62
C MET A 83 -4.66 2.99 -5.36
N ILE A 84 -5.08 1.77 -4.98
CA ILE A 84 -4.69 0.55 -5.69
C ILE A 84 -5.33 0.51 -7.08
N GLY A 85 -6.57 0.95 -7.21
CA GLY A 85 -7.24 1.08 -8.51
C GLY A 85 -6.48 1.99 -9.48
N GLU A 86 -5.96 3.12 -9.02
CA GLU A 86 -5.10 4.00 -9.83
C GLU A 86 -3.82 3.29 -10.28
N HIS A 87 -3.19 2.54 -9.37
CA HIS A 87 -2.00 1.75 -9.68
C HIS A 87 -2.30 0.64 -10.69
N ASP A 88 -3.44 -0.04 -10.57
CA ASP A 88 -3.86 -1.10 -11.50
C ASP A 88 -4.14 -0.57 -12.91
N VAL A 89 -4.60 0.68 -13.05
CA VAL A 89 -4.74 1.33 -14.37
C VAL A 89 -3.37 1.47 -15.04
N LEU A 90 -2.35 1.89 -14.29
CA LEU A 90 -0.98 1.96 -14.79
C LEU A 90 -0.45 0.56 -15.14
N ALA A 91 -0.66 -0.43 -14.28
CA ALA A 91 -0.26 -1.80 -14.53
C ALA A 91 -0.93 -2.37 -15.80
N LYS A 92 -2.23 -2.16 -16.00
CA LYS A 92 -2.95 -2.59 -17.22
C LYS A 92 -2.37 -1.99 -18.49
N ARG A 93 -1.93 -0.73 -18.44
CA ARG A 93 -1.35 -0.05 -19.59
C ARG A 93 0.01 -0.60 -20.02
N TRP A 94 0.81 -1.13 -19.08
CA TRP A 94 2.19 -1.52 -19.35
C TRP A 94 2.45 -3.03 -19.25
N ILE A 95 1.65 -3.75 -18.47
CA ILE A 95 1.91 -5.14 -18.08
C ILE A 95 0.91 -6.08 -18.74
N TYR A 96 -0.39 -5.80 -18.63
CA TYR A 96 -1.42 -6.78 -18.91
C TYR A 96 -1.95 -6.78 -20.35
N GLU A 97 -2.31 -7.96 -20.87
CA GLU A 97 -3.05 -8.07 -22.14
C GLU A 97 -4.41 -7.33 -22.09
N PRO A 98 -4.94 -6.84 -23.24
CA PRO A 98 -4.36 -6.94 -24.59
C PRO A 98 -3.38 -5.81 -24.95
N GLU A 99 -3.43 -4.68 -24.23
CA GLU A 99 -2.72 -3.44 -24.62
C GLU A 99 -1.35 -3.25 -23.94
N GLY A 100 -1.04 -4.05 -22.92
CA GLY A 100 0.18 -3.92 -22.13
C GLY A 100 1.43 -4.37 -22.88
N PHE A 101 2.52 -3.66 -22.66
CA PHE A 101 3.83 -3.95 -23.25
C PHE A 101 4.34 -5.37 -22.92
N LEU A 102 4.21 -5.82 -21.68
CA LEU A 102 4.67 -7.17 -21.27
C LEU A 102 3.71 -8.30 -21.63
N ARG A 103 2.47 -7.98 -22.02
CA ARG A 103 1.44 -8.95 -22.44
C ARG A 103 1.26 -10.13 -21.47
N ILE A 104 1.31 -9.87 -20.17
CA ILE A 104 1.04 -10.87 -19.14
C ILE A 104 -0.48 -10.98 -18.96
N LYS A 105 -1.01 -12.19 -18.76
CA LYS A 105 -2.44 -12.33 -18.48
C LYS A 105 -2.76 -11.89 -17.05
N PRO A 106 -3.90 -11.20 -16.80
CA PRO A 106 -4.27 -10.82 -15.43
C PRO A 106 -4.46 -12.01 -14.47
N ASP A 107 -4.71 -13.21 -15.01
CA ASP A 107 -4.86 -14.46 -14.26
C ASP A 107 -3.58 -15.31 -14.20
N ASP A 108 -2.48 -14.80 -14.72
CA ASP A 108 -1.18 -15.46 -14.69
C ASP A 108 -0.70 -15.70 -13.25
N GLU A 109 -0.04 -16.85 -13.03
CA GLU A 109 0.52 -17.23 -11.75
C GLU A 109 1.56 -16.23 -11.23
N LEU A 110 2.32 -15.58 -12.13
CA LEU A 110 3.28 -14.55 -11.77
C LEU A 110 2.64 -13.36 -11.05
N VAL A 111 1.37 -13.08 -11.35
CA VAL A 111 0.60 -12.00 -10.73
C VAL A 111 -0.04 -12.49 -9.44
N ARG A 112 -0.66 -13.68 -9.49
CA ARG A 112 -1.47 -14.24 -8.40
C ARG A 112 -0.66 -14.76 -7.22
N ASN A 113 0.58 -15.19 -7.44
CA ASN A 113 1.45 -15.72 -6.38
C ASN A 113 2.20 -14.62 -5.59
N THR A 114 1.79 -13.37 -5.72
CA THR A 114 2.37 -12.25 -4.97
C THR A 114 1.60 -11.97 -3.68
N ASP A 115 2.31 -11.49 -2.66
CA ASP A 115 1.71 -11.02 -1.41
C ASP A 115 0.73 -9.87 -1.67
N VAL A 116 1.11 -8.94 -2.55
CA VAL A 116 0.28 -7.79 -2.94
C VAL A 116 -1.08 -8.24 -3.48
N TRP A 117 -1.11 -9.25 -4.36
CA TRP A 117 -2.37 -9.77 -4.91
C TRP A 117 -3.26 -10.37 -3.81
N GLN A 118 -2.67 -11.17 -2.91
CA GLN A 118 -3.41 -11.80 -1.81
C GLN A 118 -4.02 -10.75 -0.86
N ILE A 119 -3.22 -9.76 -0.45
CA ILE A 119 -3.69 -8.66 0.41
C ILE A 119 -4.77 -7.84 -0.30
N GLN A 120 -4.59 -7.58 -1.59
CA GLN A 120 -5.59 -6.86 -2.40
C GLN A 120 -6.93 -7.61 -2.44
N GLN A 121 -6.94 -8.94 -2.57
CA GLN A 121 -8.19 -9.71 -2.54
C GLN A 121 -8.88 -9.65 -1.17
N ALA A 122 -8.10 -9.70 -0.08
CA ALA A 122 -8.65 -9.56 1.27
C ALA A 122 -9.29 -8.18 1.48
N LEU A 123 -8.57 -7.10 1.11
CA LEU A 123 -9.10 -5.74 1.18
C LEU A 123 -10.37 -5.57 0.33
N LYS A 124 -10.40 -6.13 -0.88
CA LYS A 124 -11.57 -6.10 -1.77
C LYS A 124 -12.80 -6.70 -1.10
N ALA A 125 -12.64 -7.84 -0.41
CA ALA A 125 -13.74 -8.49 0.31
C ALA A 125 -14.26 -7.59 1.45
N GLU A 126 -13.36 -6.97 2.20
CA GLU A 126 -13.72 -6.06 3.30
C GLU A 126 -14.44 -4.80 2.83
N VAL A 127 -13.92 -4.16 1.78
CA VAL A 127 -14.56 -2.98 1.18
C VAL A 127 -15.96 -3.33 0.63
N SER A 128 -16.11 -4.52 0.04
CA SER A 128 -17.41 -4.99 -0.45
C SER A 128 -18.41 -5.20 0.69
N ALA A 129 -17.95 -5.77 1.82
CA ALA A 129 -18.78 -5.98 3.00
C ALA A 129 -19.21 -4.66 3.67
N ALA A 130 -18.29 -3.69 3.78
CA ALA A 130 -18.57 -2.36 4.31
C ALA A 130 -19.64 -1.63 3.46
N ARG A 131 -19.50 -1.67 2.13
CA ARG A 131 -20.46 -1.06 1.20
C ARG A 131 -21.85 -1.73 1.20
N ALA A 132 -21.93 -3.02 1.52
CA ALA A 132 -23.20 -3.74 1.61
C ALA A 132 -23.95 -3.48 2.93
N SER A 133 -23.27 -2.91 3.93
CA SER A 133 -23.82 -2.61 5.26
C SER A 133 -24.36 -1.18 5.39
N VAL A 134 -24.23 -0.37 4.33
CA VAL A 134 -24.75 1.01 4.18
C VAL A 134 -26.03 0.98 3.35
#